data_AF-A0A250KT76-F1
#
_entry.id   AF-A0A250KT76-F1
#
_cell.length_a   1.000
_cell.length_b   1.000
_cell.length_c   1.000
_cell.angle_alpha   90.00
_cell.angle_beta   90.00
_cell.angle_gamma   90.00
#
_symmetry.space_group_name_H-M   'P 1'
#
loop_
_entity.id
_entity.type
_entity.pdbx_description
1 polymer ?
#
loop_
_entity_poly.entity_id
_entity_poly.type
_entity_poly.pdbx_seq_one_letter_code
_entity_poly.pdbx_strand_id
1 'polypeptide(L)'
;MSTTGERLIDRHEIAAMARITEKKLTYVIHLIREMDHKDKEVMCDEIFREQPNLLASVLVLTKMAVSPAHVEVVLKALMVAHLALRESGERIKTITDEEQEREFQRLAAWVKFAEGMAPALAAESIKQYVGFQKEPWLLAYVIALLQENGVLMSTNENSKYPVLSALNLVGCIANAQRIA
;
A
#
# COMPACT_ATOMS: atom_id res chain seq x y z
N MET A 1 -31.02 12.75 -26.73
CA MET A 1 -29.77 11.94 -26.79
C MET A 1 -28.81 12.55 -25.79
N SER A 2 -28.58 11.85 -24.68
CA SER A 2 -27.77 12.33 -23.55
C SER A 2 -26.29 12.11 -23.86
N THR A 3 -25.51 13.19 -23.90
CA THR A 3 -24.06 13.17 -23.89
C THR A 3 -23.57 12.91 -22.47
N THR A 4 -23.30 11.65 -22.14
CA THR A 4 -22.58 11.29 -20.91
C THR A 4 -21.13 11.72 -21.08
N GLY A 5 -20.80 12.89 -20.54
CA GLY A 5 -19.42 13.35 -20.41
C GLY A 5 -18.69 12.49 -19.39
N GLU A 6 -17.88 11.55 -19.87
CA GLU A 6 -16.79 10.97 -19.09
C GLU A 6 -15.83 12.10 -18.73
N ARG A 7 -15.94 12.61 -17.50
CA ARG A 7 -15.01 13.57 -16.94
C ARG A 7 -13.69 12.81 -16.73
N LEU A 8 -12.71 13.00 -17.60
CA LEU A 8 -11.33 12.60 -17.31
C LEU A 8 -10.87 13.39 -16.09
N ILE A 9 -10.78 12.72 -14.94
CA ILE A 9 -10.28 13.31 -13.70
C ILE A 9 -8.78 13.59 -13.90
N ASP A 10 -8.36 14.84 -13.68
CA ASP A 10 -6.96 15.25 -13.78
C ASP A 10 -6.13 14.59 -12.66
N ARG A 11 -4.85 14.28 -12.92
CA ARG A 11 -3.90 13.79 -11.90
C ARG A 11 -3.79 14.73 -10.70
N HIS A 12 -3.95 16.05 -10.91
CA HIS A 12 -4.02 17.01 -9.81
C HIS A 12 -5.28 16.84 -8.95
N GLU A 13 -6.42 16.50 -9.55
CA GLU A 13 -7.65 16.21 -8.81
C GLU A 13 -7.55 14.87 -8.05
N ILE A 14 -6.92 13.84 -8.62
CA ILE A 14 -6.68 12.55 -7.93
C ILE A 14 -5.81 12.76 -6.68
N ALA A 15 -4.72 13.53 -6.80
CA ALA A 15 -3.86 13.85 -5.66
C ALA A 15 -4.60 14.70 -4.59
N ALA A 16 -5.53 15.57 -5.00
CA ALA A 16 -6.36 16.35 -4.09
C ALA A 16 -7.42 15.51 -3.36
N MET A 17 -7.82 14.36 -3.93
CA MET A 17 -8.77 13.42 -3.33
C MET A 17 -8.12 12.34 -2.45
N ALA A 18 -6.79 12.30 -2.38
CA ALA A 18 -6.07 11.35 -1.54
C ALA A 18 -6.36 11.58 -0.05
N ARG A 19 -6.60 10.50 0.70
CA ARG A 19 -6.84 10.59 2.15
C ARG A 19 -5.54 10.84 2.90
N ILE A 20 -4.43 10.30 2.39
CA ILE A 20 -3.10 10.48 2.96
C ILE A 20 -2.39 11.57 2.15
N THR A 21 -2.25 12.75 2.77
CA THR A 21 -1.48 13.85 2.18
C THR A 21 0.02 13.64 2.39
N GLU A 22 0.85 14.20 1.51
CA GLU A 22 2.33 14.17 1.64
C GLU A 22 2.80 14.67 3.01
N LYS A 23 2.21 15.78 3.49
CA LYS A 23 2.55 16.38 4.78
C LYS A 23 2.26 15.42 5.94
N LYS A 24 1.10 14.77 5.93
CA LYS A 24 0.71 13.81 6.98
C LYS A 24 1.57 12.56 6.91
N LEU A 25 1.84 12.05 5.71
CA LEU A 25 2.72 10.90 5.52
C LEU A 25 4.14 11.18 6.05
N THR A 26 4.71 12.33 5.71
CA THR A 26 6.04 12.73 6.18
C THR A 26 6.09 12.83 7.70
N TYR A 27 5.08 13.47 8.32
CA TYR A 27 4.96 13.56 9.76
C TYR A 27 4.94 12.19 10.44
N VAL A 28 4.13 11.25 9.95
CA VAL A 28 4.02 9.92 10.58
C VAL A 28 5.25 9.04 10.37
N ILE A 29 5.98 9.23 9.25
CA ILE A 29 7.27 8.56 9.03
C ILE A 29 8.27 8.98 10.11
N HIS A 30 8.29 10.26 10.51
CA HIS A 30 9.12 10.72 11.62
C HIS A 30 8.68 10.11 12.95
N LEU A 31 7.38 10.13 13.27
CA LEU A 31 6.86 9.53 14.50
C LEU A 31 7.25 8.05 14.65
N ILE A 32 7.06 7.24 13.61
CA ILE A 32 7.37 5.80 13.66
C ILE A 32 8.87 5.53 13.79
N ARG A 33 9.73 6.45 13.34
CA ARG A 33 11.19 6.34 13.55
C ARG A 33 11.57 6.58 15.01
N GLU A 34 10.82 7.40 15.73
CA GLU A 34 11.07 7.73 17.14
C GLU A 34 10.45 6.71 18.11
N MET A 35 9.45 5.94 17.65
CA MET A 35 8.80 4.89 18.45
C MET A 35 9.75 3.75 18.84
N ASP A 36 9.69 3.37 20.11
CA ASP A 36 10.36 2.19 20.62
C ASP A 36 9.60 0.89 20.24
N HIS A 37 10.08 -0.25 20.74
CA HIS A 37 9.42 -1.53 20.48
C HIS A 37 8.04 -1.64 21.12
N LYS A 38 7.87 -1.07 22.32
CA LYS A 38 6.61 -1.15 23.06
C LYS A 38 5.54 -0.28 22.40
N ASP A 39 5.91 0.90 21.92
CA ASP A 39 5.01 1.76 21.13
C ASP A 39 4.53 1.04 19.86
N LYS A 40 5.43 0.31 19.19
CA LYS A 40 5.10 -0.47 17.99
C LYS A 40 4.21 -1.68 18.31
N GLU A 41 4.42 -2.35 19.44
CA GLU A 41 3.53 -3.42 19.91
C GLU A 41 2.11 -2.90 20.16
N VAL A 42 1.97 -1.77 20.85
CA VAL A 42 0.66 -1.12 21.07
C VAL A 42 0.00 -0.76 19.74
N MET A 43 0.77 -0.27 18.77
CA MET A 43 0.24 0.00 17.43
C MET A 43 -0.20 -1.27 16.71
N CYS A 44 0.51 -2.39 16.83
CA CYS A 44 0.06 -3.68 16.31
C CYS A 44 -1.27 -4.11 16.94
N ASP A 45 -1.46 -3.91 18.24
CA ASP A 45 -2.72 -4.22 18.93
C ASP A 45 -3.88 -3.32 18.45
N GLU A 46 -3.60 -2.05 18.14
CA GLU A 46 -4.56 -1.15 17.49
C GLU A 46 -4.93 -1.63 16.09
N ILE A 47 -3.93 -1.95 15.26
CA ILE A 47 -4.15 -2.46 13.91
C ILE A 47 -4.90 -3.80 13.94
N PHE A 48 -4.59 -4.70 14.88
CA PHE A 48 -5.31 -5.96 15.03
C PHE A 48 -6.80 -5.74 15.32
N ARG A 49 -7.14 -4.74 16.14
CA ARG A 49 -8.54 -4.42 16.45
C ARG A 49 -9.29 -3.80 15.28
N GLU A 50 -8.64 -2.96 14.49
CA GLU A 50 -9.30 -2.19 13.43
C GLU A 50 -9.22 -2.87 12.05
N GLN A 51 -8.08 -3.48 11.74
CA GLN A 51 -7.72 -4.06 10.44
C GLN A 51 -7.04 -5.44 10.62
N PRO A 52 -7.69 -6.40 11.30
CA PRO A 52 -7.10 -7.71 11.62
C PRO A 52 -6.60 -8.45 10.37
N ASN A 53 -7.34 -8.37 9.27
CA ASN A 53 -7.01 -9.10 8.04
C ASN A 53 -5.78 -8.52 7.34
N LEU A 54 -5.56 -7.20 7.40
CA LEU A 54 -4.33 -6.58 6.88
C LEU A 54 -3.12 -6.98 7.72
N LEU A 55 -3.26 -7.03 9.05
CA LEU A 55 -2.17 -7.49 9.91
C LEU A 55 -1.87 -8.98 9.64
N ALA A 56 -2.90 -9.81 9.52
CA ALA A 56 -2.75 -11.23 9.21
C ALA A 56 -2.03 -11.46 7.88
N SER A 57 -2.32 -10.68 6.83
CA SER A 57 -1.65 -10.80 5.52
C SER A 57 -0.18 -10.35 5.53
N VAL A 58 0.24 -9.55 6.50
CA VAL A 58 1.67 -9.29 6.77
C VAL A 58 2.28 -10.44 7.57
N LEU A 59 1.63 -10.90 8.63
CA LEU A 59 2.16 -11.93 9.52
C LEU A 59 2.33 -13.29 8.82
N VAL A 60 1.49 -13.62 7.84
CA VAL A 60 1.62 -14.85 7.05
C VAL A 60 2.95 -14.93 6.29
N LEU A 61 3.59 -13.80 5.96
CA LEU A 61 4.90 -13.77 5.30
C LEU A 61 5.96 -14.51 6.13
N THR A 62 5.84 -14.52 7.46
CA THR A 62 6.73 -15.30 8.35
C THR A 62 6.68 -16.80 8.11
N LYS A 63 5.64 -17.29 7.42
CA LYS A 63 5.44 -18.70 7.04
C LYS A 63 5.87 -19.00 5.61
N MET A 64 6.30 -17.99 4.84
CA MET A 64 6.59 -18.09 3.40
C MET A 64 8.10 -18.08 3.08
N ALA A 65 8.95 -18.46 4.04
CA ALA A 65 10.41 -18.41 3.91
C ALA A 65 10.94 -17.04 3.43
N VAL A 66 10.25 -15.97 3.83
CA VAL A 66 10.64 -14.57 3.67
C VAL A 66 11.60 -14.22 4.81
N SER A 67 12.62 -13.39 4.54
CA SER A 67 13.53 -12.95 5.60
C SER A 67 12.77 -12.12 6.66
N PRO A 68 13.06 -12.28 7.96
CA PRO A 68 12.40 -11.48 9.00
C PRO A 68 12.50 -9.97 8.75
N ALA A 69 13.66 -9.51 8.27
CA ALA A 69 13.87 -8.11 7.89
C ALA A 69 12.90 -7.62 6.80
N HIS A 70 12.59 -8.44 5.79
CA HIS A 70 11.59 -8.06 4.78
C HIS A 70 10.16 -8.07 5.34
N VAL A 71 9.85 -8.95 6.30
CA VAL A 71 8.54 -8.92 6.99
C VAL A 71 8.41 -7.63 7.80
N GLU A 72 9.45 -7.22 8.53
CA GLU A 72 9.48 -5.96 9.29
C GLU A 72 9.27 -4.74 8.39
N VAL A 73 9.79 -4.76 7.16
CA VAL A 73 9.57 -3.70 6.17
C VAL A 73 8.08 -3.57 5.81
N VAL A 74 7.40 -4.69 5.54
CA VAL A 74 5.96 -4.66 5.23
C VAL A 74 5.14 -4.26 6.45
N LEU A 75 5.51 -4.73 7.65
CA LEU A 75 4.87 -4.32 8.89
C LEU A 75 5.00 -2.81 9.12
N LYS A 76 6.18 -2.23 8.87
CA LYS A 76 6.40 -0.78 8.93
C LYS A 76 5.56 -0.02 7.91
N ALA A 77 5.36 -0.57 6.70
CA ALA A 77 4.45 0.03 5.72
C ALA A 77 3.00 0.07 6.25
N LEU A 78 2.52 -1.02 6.83
CA LEU A 78 1.19 -1.11 7.46
C LEU A 78 1.04 -0.12 8.62
N MET A 79 2.03 -0.03 9.51
CA MET A 79 2.06 0.94 10.62
C MET A 79 1.98 2.39 10.11
N VAL A 80 2.80 2.75 9.12
CA VAL A 80 2.79 4.10 8.53
C VAL A 80 1.44 4.40 7.90
N ALA A 81 0.86 3.46 7.16
CA ALA A 81 -0.41 3.67 6.50
C ALA A 81 -1.57 3.83 7.51
N HIS A 82 -1.59 3.01 8.56
CA HIS A 82 -2.56 3.11 9.66
C HIS A 82 -2.45 4.47 10.38
N LEU A 83 -1.23 4.84 10.79
CA LEU A 83 -1.01 6.11 11.49
C LEU A 83 -1.30 7.31 10.58
N ALA A 84 -0.97 7.24 9.28
CA ALA A 84 -1.28 8.29 8.32
C ALA A 84 -2.79 8.52 8.18
N LEU A 85 -3.59 7.46 8.07
CA LEU A 85 -5.06 7.57 8.03
C LEU A 85 -5.57 8.25 9.31
N ARG A 86 -5.12 7.79 10.48
CA ARG A 86 -5.50 8.35 11.78
C ARG A 86 -5.17 9.83 11.88
N GLU A 87 -3.95 10.22 11.53
CA GLU A 87 -3.50 11.61 11.59
C GLU A 87 -4.17 12.51 10.52
N SER A 88 -4.65 11.91 9.43
CA SER A 88 -5.51 12.58 8.45
C SER A 88 -6.97 12.72 8.92
N GLY A 89 -7.34 12.17 10.08
CA GLY A 89 -8.73 12.14 10.56
C GLY A 89 -9.62 11.17 9.77
N GLU A 90 -9.02 10.26 9.01
CA GLU A 90 -9.70 9.33 8.14
C GLU A 90 -9.89 7.98 8.85
N ARG A 91 -11.12 7.48 8.82
CA ARG A 91 -11.45 6.15 9.32
C ARG A 91 -11.99 5.30 8.19
N ILE A 92 -11.43 4.12 8.03
CA ILE A 92 -11.86 3.14 7.03
C ILE A 92 -12.54 1.95 7.72
N LYS A 93 -13.51 1.34 7.03
CA LYS A 93 -14.09 0.08 7.48
C LYS A 93 -13.01 -0.99 7.53
N THR A 94 -13.23 -2.02 8.35
CA THR A 94 -12.38 -3.21 8.36
C THR A 94 -12.38 -3.83 6.97
N ILE A 95 -11.19 -3.98 6.39
CA ILE A 95 -11.00 -4.57 5.08
C ILE A 95 -11.21 -6.08 5.18
N THR A 96 -12.12 -6.64 4.39
CA THR A 96 -12.39 -8.09 4.39
C THR A 96 -11.36 -8.88 3.58
N ASP A 97 -11.32 -10.20 3.76
CA ASP A 97 -10.46 -11.08 2.97
C ASP A 97 -10.84 -11.04 1.48
N GLU A 98 -12.14 -10.93 1.16
CA GLU A 98 -12.62 -10.78 -0.22
C GLU A 98 -12.18 -9.44 -0.83
N GLU A 99 -12.06 -8.39 -0.01
CA GLU A 99 -11.54 -7.11 -0.46
C GLU A 99 -10.03 -7.18 -0.72
N GLN A 100 -9.27 -7.80 0.17
CA GLN A 100 -7.84 -8.04 -0.05
C GLN A 100 -7.59 -8.87 -1.30
N GLU A 101 -8.32 -9.98 -1.46
CA GLU A 101 -8.18 -10.87 -2.61
C GLU A 101 -8.53 -10.13 -3.92
N ARG A 102 -9.60 -9.33 -3.93
CA ARG A 102 -9.95 -8.53 -5.09
C ARG A 102 -8.84 -7.54 -5.47
N GLU A 103 -8.26 -6.83 -4.50
CA GLU A 103 -7.14 -5.92 -4.78
C GLU A 103 -5.88 -6.68 -5.20
N PHE A 104 -5.67 -7.90 -4.70
CA PHE A 104 -4.56 -8.76 -5.10
C PHE A 104 -4.73 -9.22 -6.55
N GLN A 105 -5.92 -9.63 -6.95
CA GLN A 105 -6.22 -9.99 -8.33
C GLN A 105 -6.04 -8.82 -9.30
N ARG A 106 -6.40 -7.59 -8.90
CA ARG A 106 -6.12 -6.38 -9.70
C ARG A 106 -4.62 -6.16 -9.88
N LEU A 107 -3.85 -6.27 -8.81
CA LEU A 107 -2.39 -6.15 -8.86
C LEU A 107 -1.77 -7.25 -9.74
N ALA A 108 -2.17 -8.51 -9.54
CA ALA A 108 -1.67 -9.65 -10.30
C ALA A 108 -2.01 -9.54 -11.80
N ALA A 109 -3.22 -9.08 -12.13
CA ALA A 109 -3.61 -8.82 -13.52
C ALA A 109 -2.74 -7.72 -14.15
N TRP A 110 -2.43 -6.65 -13.41
CA TRP A 110 -1.53 -5.60 -13.88
C TRP A 110 -0.10 -6.12 -14.10
N VAL A 111 0.45 -6.90 -13.16
CA VAL A 111 1.78 -7.50 -13.30
C VAL A 111 1.85 -8.40 -14.53
N LYS A 112 0.85 -9.28 -14.72
CA LYS A 112 0.75 -10.17 -15.90
C LYS A 112 0.59 -9.39 -17.21
N PHE A 113 -0.14 -8.29 -17.19
CA PHE A 113 -0.28 -7.43 -18.36
C PHE A 113 1.06 -6.78 -18.74
N ALA A 114 1.84 -6.33 -17.75
CA ALA A 114 3.13 -5.70 -17.96
C ALA A 114 4.25 -6.71 -18.32
N GLU A 115 4.05 -8.00 -18.06
CA GLU A 115 5.01 -9.06 -18.34
C GLU A 115 5.31 -9.17 -19.84
N GLY A 116 6.59 -9.21 -20.21
CA GLY A 116 7.02 -9.32 -21.61
C GLY A 116 6.86 -8.05 -22.45
N MET A 117 6.41 -6.93 -21.86
CA MET A 117 6.37 -5.64 -22.56
C MET A 117 7.77 -5.13 -22.91
N ALA A 118 7.89 -4.44 -24.05
CA ALA A 118 9.08 -3.67 -24.36
C ALA A 118 9.27 -2.55 -23.31
N PRO A 119 10.52 -2.14 -22.99
CA PRO A 119 10.79 -1.20 -21.90
C PRO A 119 10.00 0.11 -21.94
N ALA A 120 9.80 0.69 -23.13
CA ALA A 120 9.02 1.92 -23.29
C ALA A 120 7.52 1.71 -22.96
N LEU A 121 6.95 0.58 -23.34
CA LEU A 121 5.55 0.20 -23.04
C LEU A 121 5.37 -0.12 -21.55
N ALA A 122 6.34 -0.82 -20.95
CA ALA A 122 6.34 -1.10 -19.51
C ALA A 122 6.40 0.22 -18.70
N ALA A 123 7.27 1.15 -19.09
CA ALA A 123 7.37 2.46 -18.44
C ALA A 123 6.07 3.27 -18.55
N GLU A 124 5.39 3.21 -19.71
CA GLU A 124 4.10 3.88 -19.88
C GLU A 124 2.99 3.20 -19.05
N SER A 125 2.96 1.87 -18.99
CA SER A 125 2.03 1.12 -18.13
C SER A 125 2.21 1.48 -16.65
N ILE A 126 3.46 1.62 -16.18
CA ILE A 126 3.75 2.07 -14.81
C ILE A 126 3.23 3.49 -14.58
N LYS A 127 3.47 4.43 -15.51
CA LYS A 127 2.95 5.80 -15.39
C LYS A 127 1.43 5.84 -15.31
N GLN A 128 0.74 5.00 -16.09
CA GLN A 128 -0.71 4.89 -16.04
C GLN A 128 -1.17 4.32 -14.70
N TYR A 129 -0.58 3.22 -14.24
CA TYR A 129 -0.89 2.61 -12.96
C TYR A 129 -0.74 3.60 -11.79
N VAL A 130 0.40 4.29 -11.74
CA VAL A 130 0.67 5.32 -10.72
C VAL A 130 -0.31 6.49 -10.86
N GLY A 131 -0.60 6.91 -12.10
CA GLY A 131 -1.49 8.05 -12.37
C GLY A 131 -2.94 7.84 -11.95
N PHE A 132 -3.40 6.59 -11.84
CA PHE A 132 -4.75 6.25 -11.38
C PHE A 132 -4.83 5.92 -9.89
N GLN A 133 -3.71 6.00 -9.16
CA GLN A 133 -3.71 5.58 -7.77
C GLN A 133 -4.32 6.64 -6.85
N LYS A 134 -5.27 6.22 -5.99
CA LYS A 134 -6.00 7.12 -5.06
C LYS A 134 -5.16 7.54 -3.86
N GLU A 135 -4.12 6.79 -3.55
CA GLU A 135 -3.14 7.12 -2.48
C GLU A 135 -1.72 7.17 -3.07
N PRO A 136 -1.43 8.15 -3.96
CA PRO A 136 -0.17 8.19 -4.70
C PRO A 136 1.04 8.39 -3.76
N TRP A 137 0.87 9.15 -2.68
CA TRP A 137 1.91 9.38 -1.69
C TRP A 137 2.24 8.11 -0.90
N LEU A 138 1.22 7.35 -0.50
CA LEU A 138 1.43 6.06 0.17
C LEU A 138 2.11 5.06 -0.77
N LEU A 139 1.69 5.00 -2.04
CA LEU A 139 2.35 4.15 -3.03
C LEU A 139 3.83 4.49 -3.19
N ALA A 140 4.15 5.79 -3.35
CA ALA A 140 5.52 6.26 -3.50
C ALA A 140 6.38 5.90 -2.28
N TYR A 141 5.86 6.12 -1.07
CA TYR A 141 6.53 5.73 0.16
C TYR A 141 6.79 4.22 0.24
N VAL A 142 5.80 3.39 -0.07
CA VAL A 142 5.93 1.93 -0.01
C VAL A 142 6.98 1.44 -1.01
N ILE A 143 7.00 1.96 -2.24
CA ILE A 143 8.01 1.61 -3.24
C ILE A 143 9.41 2.01 -2.76
N ALA A 144 9.57 3.24 -2.25
CA ALA A 144 10.84 3.71 -1.71
C ALA A 144 11.30 2.85 -0.53
N LEU A 145 10.40 2.52 0.40
CA LEU A 145 10.69 1.69 1.56
C LEU A 145 11.17 0.28 1.16
N LEU A 146 10.49 -0.36 0.19
CA LEU A 146 10.91 -1.66 -0.34
C LEU A 146 12.28 -1.58 -1.02
N GLN A 147 12.56 -0.51 -1.75
CA GLN A 147 13.83 -0.30 -2.44
C GLN A 147 14.99 -0.08 -1.46
N GLU A 148 14.83 0.85 -0.52
CA GLU A 148 15.84 1.22 0.49
C GLU A 148 16.24 0.05 1.38
N ASN A 149 15.33 -0.89 1.60
CA ASN A 149 15.58 -2.09 2.40
C ASN A 149 15.93 -3.33 1.56
N GLY A 150 16.28 -3.14 0.28
CA GLY A 150 16.80 -4.20 -0.59
C GLY A 150 15.76 -5.23 -1.07
N VAL A 151 14.48 -5.04 -0.75
CA VAL A 151 13.42 -5.99 -1.08
C VAL A 151 13.24 -6.12 -2.60
N LEU A 152 13.26 -4.98 -3.32
CA LEU A 152 13.10 -4.96 -4.77
C LEU A 152 14.30 -5.52 -5.54
N MET A 153 15.51 -5.44 -4.95
CA MET A 153 16.77 -5.84 -5.59
C MET A 153 17.20 -7.26 -5.20
N SER A 154 16.44 -7.91 -4.32
CA SER A 154 16.76 -9.24 -3.82
C SER A 154 16.62 -10.29 -4.92
N THR A 155 17.64 -11.13 -5.06
CA THR A 155 17.65 -12.27 -5.99
C THR A 155 16.91 -13.49 -5.45
N ASN A 156 16.46 -13.44 -4.19
CA ASN A 156 15.66 -14.50 -3.58
C ASN A 156 14.23 -14.44 -4.13
N GLU A 157 13.76 -15.53 -4.74
CA GLU A 157 12.43 -15.64 -5.34
C GLU A 157 11.31 -15.29 -4.35
N ASN A 158 11.46 -15.61 -3.06
CA ASN A 158 10.47 -15.32 -2.03
C ASN A 158 10.31 -13.82 -1.75
N SER A 159 11.22 -12.98 -2.25
CA SER A 159 11.13 -11.51 -2.11
C SER A 159 9.97 -10.91 -2.90
N LYS A 160 9.39 -11.67 -3.85
CA LYS A 160 8.13 -11.30 -4.50
C LYS A 160 6.96 -11.19 -3.52
N TYR A 161 6.93 -11.98 -2.45
CA TYR A 161 5.80 -11.98 -1.50
C TYR A 161 5.70 -10.67 -0.70
N PRO A 162 6.78 -10.14 -0.09
CA PRO A 162 6.76 -8.81 0.50
C PRO A 162 6.34 -7.69 -0.46
N VAL A 163 6.82 -7.71 -1.70
CA VAL A 163 6.47 -6.70 -2.71
C VAL A 163 4.98 -6.74 -3.01
N LEU A 164 4.45 -7.94 -3.29
CA LEU A 164 3.03 -8.11 -3.59
C LEU A 164 2.15 -7.77 -2.39
N SER A 165 2.53 -8.18 -1.18
CA SER A 165 1.81 -7.86 0.06
C SER A 165 1.77 -6.36 0.33
N ALA A 166 2.90 -5.66 0.20
CA ALA A 166 2.98 -4.22 0.42
C ALA A 166 2.21 -3.41 -0.65
N LEU A 167 2.23 -3.83 -1.92
CA LEU A 167 1.44 -3.18 -2.96
C LEU A 167 -0.07 -3.48 -2.84
N ASN A 168 -0.42 -4.69 -2.41
CA ASN A 168 -1.81 -5.05 -2.10
C ASN A 168 -2.35 -4.19 -0.95
N LEU A 169 -1.58 -4.01 0.14
CA LEU A 169 -1.90 -3.10 1.24
C LEU A 169 -2.26 -1.70 0.73
N VAL A 170 -1.47 -1.13 -0.17
CA VAL A 170 -1.74 0.21 -0.75
C VAL A 170 -3.07 0.20 -1.50
N GLY A 171 -3.34 -0.80 -2.33
CA GLY A 171 -4.60 -0.95 -3.05
C GLY A 171 -5.82 -1.09 -2.12
N CYS A 172 -5.70 -1.92 -1.10
CA CYS A 172 -6.71 -2.13 -0.07
C CYS A 172 -7.05 -0.84 0.65
N ILE A 173 -6.03 -0.11 1.13
CA ILE A 173 -6.24 1.19 1.76
C ILE A 173 -6.89 2.13 0.76
N ALA A 174 -6.30 2.32 -0.42
CA ALA A 174 -6.76 3.19 -1.51
C ALA A 174 -8.25 3.01 -1.88
N ASN A 175 -8.75 1.78 -1.80
CA ASN A 175 -10.12 1.44 -2.18
C ASN A 175 -11.05 1.12 -1.01
N ALA A 176 -10.57 1.19 0.24
CA ALA A 176 -11.38 0.92 1.42
C ALA A 176 -12.51 1.95 1.58
N GLN A 177 -13.68 1.45 2.02
CA GLN A 177 -14.81 2.31 2.34
C GLN A 177 -14.54 3.12 3.60
N ARG A 178 -14.96 4.39 3.63
CA ARG A 178 -14.93 5.23 4.83
C ARG A 178 -15.99 4.78 5.85
N ILE A 179 -15.69 4.98 7.12
CA ILE A 179 -16.71 4.99 8.18
C ILE A 179 -17.32 6.40 8.18
N ALA A 180 -18.65 6.47 8.06
CA ALA A 180 -19.41 7.72 8.10
C ALA A 180 -19.47 8.30 9.51
#